data_AF-A0A2V8T165-F1
#
_entry.id   AF-A0A2V8T165-F1
#
_cell.length_a   1.000
_cell.length_b   1.000
_cell.length_c   1.000
_cell.angle_alpha   90.00
_cell.angle_beta   90.00
_cell.angle_gamma   90.00
#
_symmetry.space_group_name_H-M   'P 1'
#
loop_
_entity.id
_entity.type
_entity.pdbx_description
1 polymer ?
#
loop_
_entity_poly.entity_id
_entity_poly.type
_entity_poly.pdbx_seq_one_letter_code
_entity_poly.pdbx_strand_id
1 'polypeptide(L)'
;MKLELERIELREIELPLKWAFETSFGRTTRRRIMIVRAFDKSGAYGYGECTAPEDPFYNHETIDTAWTIVTDFVGPMLATARIQRAED
;
A
#
# COMPACT_ATOMS: atom_id res chain seq x y z
N MET A 1 13.68 17.88 11.69
CA MET A 1 14.12 16.50 11.42
C MET A 1 13.92 16.26 9.93
N LYS A 2 14.91 15.72 9.22
CA LYS A 2 14.83 15.46 7.77
C LYS A 2 14.60 13.96 7.59
N LEU A 3 13.62 13.56 6.78
CA LEU A 3 13.42 12.16 6.40
C LEU A 3 14.39 11.82 5.27
N GLU A 4 15.16 10.75 5.41
CA GLU A 4 16.00 10.18 4.35
C GLU A 4 15.58 8.75 4.11
N LEU A 5 14.69 8.56 3.14
CA LEU A 5 14.15 7.25 2.80
C LEU A 5 15.30 6.29 2.42
N GLU A 6 15.41 5.21 3.18
CA GLU A 6 16.38 4.14 2.93
C GLU A 6 15.78 3.09 1.99
N ARG A 7 14.58 2.62 2.32
CA ARG A 7 13.85 1.63 1.53
C ARG A 7 12.35 1.66 1.85
N ILE A 8 11.56 1.16 0.90
CA ILE A 8 10.16 0.83 1.10
C ILE A 8 10.03 -0.68 0.97
N GLU A 9 9.31 -1.30 1.89
CA GLU A 9 8.90 -2.70 1.83
C GLU A 9 7.41 -2.76 1.53
N LEU A 10 7.05 -3.53 0.50
CA LEU A 10 5.67 -3.90 0.22
C LEU A 10 5.49 -5.35 0.62
N ARG A 11 4.45 -5.61 1.41
CA ARG A 11 4.08 -6.97 1.81
C ARG A 11 2.59 -7.15 1.59
N GLU A 12 2.24 -8.17 0.82
CA GLU A 12 0.87 -8.63 0.75
C GLU A 12 0.58 -9.59 1.91
N ILE A 13 -0.55 -9.37 2.57
CA ILE A 13 -1.16 -10.32 3.50
C ILE A 13 -2.55 -10.69 2.99
N GLU A 14 -3.02 -11.88 3.36
CA GLU A 14 -4.36 -12.33 3.02
C GLU A 14 -5.11 -12.80 4.27
N LEU A 15 -6.14 -12.07 4.66
CA LEU A 15 -6.89 -12.32 5.88
C LEU A 15 -8.28 -12.90 5.57
N PRO A 16 -8.69 -14.01 6.21
CA PRO A 16 -10.06 -14.48 6.10
C PRO A 16 -11.02 -13.51 6.81
N LEU A 17 -12.15 -13.22 6.18
CA LEU A 17 -13.22 -12.47 6.81
C LEU A 17 -13.99 -13.37 7.79
N LYS A 18 -14.41 -12.81 8.92
CA LYS A 18 -15.29 -13.52 9.87
C LYS A 18 -16.63 -13.90 9.25
N TRP A 19 -17.13 -13.05 8.37
CA TRP A 19 -18.36 -13.24 7.59
C TRP A 19 -18.08 -12.82 6.15
N ALA A 20 -18.63 -13.55 5.19
CA ALA A 20 -18.50 -13.17 3.79
C ALA A 20 -19.17 -11.81 3.55
N PHE A 21 -18.54 -11.00 2.71
CA PHE A 21 -19.11 -9.74 2.22
C PHE A 21 -19.68 -10.00 0.82
N GLU A 22 -20.95 -9.64 0.60
CA GLU A 22 -21.66 -9.97 -0.63
C GLU A 22 -22.32 -8.72 -1.23
N THR A 23 -22.08 -8.52 -2.52
CA THR A 23 -22.63 -7.41 -3.31
C THR A 23 -23.16 -7.97 -4.64
N SER A 24 -23.74 -7.11 -5.49
CA SER A 24 -24.14 -7.49 -6.85
C SER A 24 -22.97 -7.98 -7.73
N PHE A 25 -21.72 -7.66 -7.36
CA PHE A 25 -20.53 -8.04 -8.10
C PHE A 25 -19.92 -9.37 -7.66
N GLY A 26 -20.39 -9.93 -6.54
CA GLY A 26 -19.91 -11.22 -6.05
C GLY A 26 -19.75 -11.27 -4.54
N ARG A 27 -19.09 -12.34 -4.09
CA ARG A 27 -18.92 -12.69 -2.69
C ARG A 27 -17.45 -12.78 -2.34
N THR A 28 -17.01 -11.93 -1.41
CA THR A 28 -15.64 -11.87 -0.89
C THR A 28 -15.57 -12.59 0.45
N THR A 29 -14.63 -13.52 0.60
CA THR A 29 -14.41 -14.30 1.83
C THR A 29 -13.02 -14.07 2.44
N ARG A 30 -12.09 -13.52 1.67
CA ARG A 30 -10.74 -13.17 2.09
C ARG A 30 -10.40 -11.78 1.56
N ARG A 31 -9.56 -11.05 2.30
CA ARG A 31 -9.07 -9.72 1.92
C ARG A 31 -7.57 -9.79 1.65
N ARG A 32 -7.18 -9.42 0.44
CA ARG A 32 -5.79 -9.11 0.09
C ARG A 32 -5.51 -7.68 0.55
N ILE A 33 -4.42 -7.48 1.27
CA ILE A 33 -4.05 -6.18 1.84
C ILE A 33 -2.56 -5.96 1.60
N MET A 34 -2.20 -4.81 1.04
CA MET A 34 -0.81 -4.41 0.91
C MET A 34 -0.41 -3.54 2.10
N ILE A 35 0.53 -4.05 2.89
CA ILE A 35 1.19 -3.32 3.97
C ILE A 35 2.45 -2.66 3.39
N VAL A 36 2.54 -1.36 3.58
CA VAL A 36 3.70 -0.55 3.20
C VAL A 36 4.50 -0.26 4.46
N ARG A 37 5.80 -0.49 4.43
CA ARG A 37 6.71 -0.06 5.49
C ARG A 37 7.82 0.80 4.92
N ALA A 38 7.89 2.05 5.35
CA ALA A 38 8.94 2.98 4.95
C ALA A 38 10.00 3.07 6.06
N PHE A 39 11.27 3.00 5.67
CA PHE A 39 12.41 3.05 6.58
C PHE A 39 13.21 4.32 6.35
N ASP A 40 13.56 5.01 7.43
CA ASP A 40 14.44 6.16 7.43
C ASP A 40 15.87 5.73 7.80
N LYS A 41 16.87 6.39 7.23
CA LYS A 41 18.29 6.12 7.55
C LYS A 41 18.66 6.37 9.01
N SER A 42 17.83 7.11 9.77
CA SER A 42 17.99 7.26 11.22
C SER A 42 17.65 5.99 12.02
N GLY A 43 17.05 4.98 11.39
CA GLY A 43 16.54 3.77 12.03
C GLY A 43 15.06 3.82 12.39
N ALA A 44 14.40 4.97 12.22
CA ALA A 44 12.94 5.08 12.34
C ALA A 44 12.23 4.35 11.18
N TYR A 45 10.99 3.93 11.42
CA TYR A 45 10.14 3.37 10.36
C TYR A 45 8.66 3.69 10.61
N GLY A 46 7.89 3.72 9.52
CA GLY A 46 6.44 3.92 9.54
C GLY A 46 5.70 2.84 8.76
N TYR A 47 4.43 2.62 9.10
CA TYR A 47 3.53 1.72 8.38
C TYR A 47 2.42 2.50 7.69
N GLY A 48 2.03 2.00 6.52
CA GLY A 48 0.81 2.38 5.81
C GLY A 48 0.10 1.15 5.26
N GLU A 49 -1.16 1.29 4.90
CA GLU A 49 -1.98 0.23 4.32
C GLU A 49 -2.63 0.75 3.03
N CYS A 50 -2.54 -0.04 1.97
CA CYS A 50 -3.37 0.15 0.80
C CYS A 50 -4.56 -0.80 0.87
N THR A 51 -5.76 -0.23 0.90
CA THR A 51 -7.03 -0.94 1.08
C THR A 51 -7.75 -1.22 -0.23
N ALA A 52 -7.08 -1.00 -1.38
CA ALA A 52 -7.63 -1.29 -2.70
C ALA A 52 -8.13 -2.74 -2.77
N PRO A 53 -9.30 -2.99 -3.36
CA PRO A 53 -9.87 -4.34 -3.46
C PRO A 53 -9.08 -5.25 -4.40
N GLU A 54 -9.46 -6.52 -4.42
CA GLU A 54 -8.91 -7.52 -5.32
C GLU A 54 -9.32 -7.24 -6.77
N ASP A 55 -10.55 -6.77 -6.95
CA ASP A 55 -11.19 -6.55 -8.25
C ASP A 55 -11.76 -5.12 -8.36
N PRO A 56 -11.83 -4.55 -9.58
CA PRO A 56 -12.14 -3.14 -9.80
C PRO A 56 -13.65 -2.83 -9.79
N PHE A 57 -14.38 -3.38 -8.82
CA PHE A 57 -15.85 -3.23 -8.74
C PHE A 57 -16.32 -2.05 -7.90
N TYR A 58 -15.47 -1.57 -6.97
CA TYR A 58 -15.74 -0.33 -6.23
C TYR A 58 -15.16 0.88 -6.96
N ASN A 59 -13.88 0.80 -7.31
CA ASN A 59 -13.13 1.78 -8.10
C ASN A 59 -12.24 1.03 -9.11
N HIS A 60 -11.58 1.78 -10.00
CA HIS A 60 -10.62 1.20 -10.96
C HIS A 60 -9.34 0.66 -10.30
N GLU A 61 -9.05 1.08 -9.07
CA GLU A 61 -7.90 0.62 -8.30
C GLU A 61 -8.13 -0.77 -7.71
N THR A 62 -7.12 -1.63 -7.89
CA THR A 62 -6.98 -2.94 -7.26
C THR A 62 -5.63 -3.04 -6.54
N ILE A 63 -5.47 -4.04 -5.66
CA ILE A 63 -4.17 -4.30 -5.02
C ILE A 63 -3.04 -4.50 -6.05
N ASP A 64 -3.32 -5.16 -7.18
CA ASP A 64 -2.31 -5.43 -8.21
C ASP A 64 -1.93 -4.15 -8.98
N THR A 65 -2.90 -3.28 -9.26
CA THR A 65 -2.61 -1.96 -9.83
C THR A 65 -1.86 -1.08 -8.84
N ALA A 66 -2.23 -1.09 -7.56
CA ALA A 66 -1.55 -0.32 -6.52
C ALA A 66 -0.10 -0.80 -6.35
N TRP A 67 0.13 -2.12 -6.38
CA TRP A 67 1.49 -2.70 -6.33
C TRP A 67 2.35 -2.20 -7.48
N THR A 68 1.81 -2.21 -8.69
CA THR A 68 2.48 -1.73 -9.90
C THR A 68 2.79 -0.24 -9.78
N ILE A 69 1.80 0.59 -9.40
CA ILE A 69 1.97 2.04 -9.25
C ILE A 69 3.01 2.38 -8.18
N VAL A 70 3.01 1.67 -7.05
CA VAL A 70 3.98 1.92 -5.98
C VAL A 70 5.39 1.48 -6.39
N THR A 71 5.52 0.34 -7.06
CA THR A 71 6.84 -0.20 -7.44
C THR A 71 7.47 0.58 -8.59
N ASP A 72 6.68 0.92 -9.61
CA ASP A 72 7.21 1.44 -10.87
C ASP A 72 7.24 2.98 -10.92
N PHE A 73 6.43 3.65 -10.11
CA PHE A 73 6.28 5.11 -10.15
C PHE A 73 6.52 5.77 -8.80
N VAL A 74 5.68 5.50 -7.79
CA VAL A 74 5.72 6.25 -6.51
C VAL A 74 7.00 5.97 -5.74
N GLY A 75 7.43 4.70 -5.64
CA GLY A 75 8.68 4.31 -4.97
C GLY A 75 9.92 5.00 -5.55
N PRO A 76 10.14 4.94 -6.88
CA PRO A 76 11.22 5.68 -7.54
C PRO A 76 11.15 7.20 -7.33
N MET A 77 9.95 7.79 -7.37
CA MET A 77 9.77 9.21 -7.08
C MET A 77 10.21 9.55 -5.65
N LEU A 78 9.75 8.78 -4.65
CA LEU A 78 10.09 8.99 -3.25
C LEU A 78 11.58 8.75 -2.95
N ALA A 79 12.23 7.83 -3.65
CA ALA A 79 13.67 7.55 -3.48
C ALA A 79 14.56 8.76 -3.84
N THR A 80 14.05 9.71 -4.63
CA THR A 80 14.77 10.92 -5.04
C THR A 80 14.20 12.20 -4.43
N ALA A 81 13.07 12.11 -3.73
CA ALA A 81 12.39 13.25 -3.14
C ALA A 81 13.12 13.79 -1.90
N ARG A 82 13.00 15.10 -1.68
CA ARG A 82 13.45 15.76 -0.45
C ARG A 82 12.24 16.00 0.46
N ILE A 83 12.07 15.13 1.45
CA ILE A 83 10.90 15.15 2.34
C ILE A 83 11.30 15.71 3.71
N GLN A 84 10.65 16.79 4.15
CA GLN A 84 10.83 17.41 5.46
C GLN A 84 9.56 17.32 6.31
N ARG A 85 8.39 17.24 5.67
CA ARG A 85 7.06 17.18 6.25
C ARG A 85 6.21 16.19 5.44
N ALA A 86 5.08 15.78 6.03
CA ALA A 86 4.17 14.87 5.35
C ALA A 86 3.44 15.48 4.14
N GLU A 87 3.39 16.82 4.06
CA GLU A 87 2.77 17.58 2.96
C GLU A 87 3.71 17.81 1.76
N ASP A 88 4.99 17.50 1.90
CA ASP A 88 6.02 17.64 0.84
C ASP A 88 5.92 16.50 -0.19
#